data_AF-A0A519T676-F1
#
_entry.id   AF-A0A519T676-F1
#
_cell.length_a   1.000
_cell.length_b   1.000
_cell.length_c   1.000
_cell.angle_alpha   90.00
_cell.angle_beta   90.00
_cell.angle_gamma   90.00
#
_symmetry.space_group_name_H-M   'P 1'
#
loop_
_entity.id
_entity.type
_entity.pdbx_description
1 polymer ?
#
loop_
_entity_poly.entity_id
_entity_poly.type
_entity_poly.pdbx_seq_one_letter_code
_entity_poly.pdbx_strand_id
1 'polypeptide(L)'
;MPRVPPPGRRFVKGKTGNPKGSSAKAKLLRETARLTAQQVHEVAAVILHGNQDDLKALAKNPKATVLQMWTASLVTKSIQKGDSQVYRVLMERLLGRPKESVELTGADGKPVSFDVATRAASDDELLARAQVLFAQRQEAGDD
;
A
#
# COMPACT_ATOMS: atom_id res chain seq x y z
N MET A 1 3.86 4.56 34.54
CA MET A 1 5.22 4.82 34.01
C MET A 1 5.30 4.32 32.57
N PRO A 2 5.91 5.07 31.62
CA PRO A 2 6.06 4.60 30.25
C PRO A 2 7.01 3.39 30.21
N ARG A 3 6.57 2.29 29.60
CA ARG A 3 7.37 1.05 29.49
C ARG A 3 8.52 1.27 28.51
N VAL A 4 9.75 1.17 28.99
CA VAL A 4 10.94 1.27 28.13
C VAL A 4 11.00 0.04 27.21
N PRO A 5 11.26 0.18 25.90
CA PRO A 5 11.35 -0.96 24.99
C PRO A 5 12.44 -1.96 25.43
N PRO A 6 12.28 -3.27 25.12
CA PRO A 6 13.28 -4.28 25.42
C PRO A 6 14.65 -3.96 24.77
N PRO A 7 15.76 -4.29 25.44
CA PRO A 7 17.11 -4.04 24.91
C PRO A 7 17.28 -4.76 23.56
N GLY A 8 17.84 -4.05 22.57
CA GLY A 8 18.00 -4.53 21.19
C GLY A 8 17.00 -3.96 20.16
N ARG A 9 15.86 -3.42 20.60
CA ARG A 9 14.91 -2.67 19.73
C ARG A 9 14.88 -1.17 20.00
N ARG A 10 15.77 -0.69 20.87
CA ARG A 10 15.91 0.74 21.17
C ARG A 10 16.64 1.42 20.03
N PHE A 11 16.08 2.52 19.52
CA PHE A 11 16.81 3.39 18.61
C PHE A 11 18.07 3.89 19.33
N VAL A 12 19.24 3.56 18.78
CA VAL A 12 20.51 4.04 19.33
C VAL A 12 20.62 5.52 18.96
N LYS A 13 20.90 6.39 19.95
CA LYS A 13 21.08 7.82 19.71
C LYS A 13 22.14 8.01 18.62
N GLY A 14 21.80 8.69 17.53
CA GLY A 14 22.66 8.88 16.37
C GLY A 14 22.59 7.80 15.27
N LYS A 15 21.82 6.72 15.46
CA LYS A 15 21.53 5.73 14.40
C LYS A 15 20.07 5.83 13.98
N THR A 16 19.83 6.06 12.69
CA THR A 16 18.49 6.06 12.12
C THR A 16 17.98 4.62 11.98
N GLY A 17 16.67 4.40 12.16
CA GLY A 17 16.03 3.09 11.91
C GLY A 17 16.08 2.66 10.45
N ASN A 18 16.41 3.58 9.54
CA ASN A 18 16.69 3.32 8.14
C ASN A 18 18.05 3.94 7.76
N PRO A 19 19.17 3.23 8.03
CA PRO A 19 20.52 3.74 7.80
C PRO A 19 20.83 4.03 6.32
N LYS A 20 20.07 3.46 5.37
CA LYS A 20 20.22 3.71 3.93
C LYS A 20 19.26 4.78 3.38
N GLY A 21 18.39 5.34 4.23
CA GLY A 21 17.37 6.30 3.82
C GLY A 21 16.40 5.75 2.77
N SER A 22 15.56 6.62 2.21
CA SER A 22 14.80 6.29 1.00
C SER A 22 15.78 6.24 -0.17
N SER A 23 15.90 5.10 -0.86
CA SER A 23 16.76 5.01 -2.05
C SER A 23 16.24 5.90 -3.18
N ALA A 24 17.14 6.40 -4.04
CA ALA A 24 16.76 7.19 -5.22
C ALA A 24 15.81 6.41 -6.16
N LYS A 25 15.98 5.08 -6.25
CA LYS A 25 15.05 4.20 -6.99
C LYS A 25 13.63 4.26 -6.43
N ALA A 26 13.47 4.30 -5.11
CA ALA A 26 12.15 4.44 -4.48
C ALA A 26 11.53 5.83 -4.74
N LYS A 27 12.35 6.89 -4.82
CA LYS A 27 11.89 8.24 -5.20
C LYS A 27 11.42 8.27 -6.66
N LEU A 28 12.23 7.74 -7.58
CA LEU A 28 11.87 7.62 -9.00
C LEU A 28 10.58 6.81 -9.17
N LEU A 29 10.44 5.66 -8.49
CA LEU A 29 9.20 4.86 -8.56
C LEU A 29 7.97 5.65 -8.11
N ARG A 30 8.09 6.44 -7.03
CA ARG A 30 6.99 7.29 -6.53
C ARG A 30 6.67 8.41 -7.52
N GLU A 31 7.68 9.03 -8.10
CA GLU A 31 7.52 10.08 -9.12
C GLU A 31 6.86 9.52 -10.38
N THR A 32 7.34 8.37 -10.89
CA THR A 32 6.72 7.66 -12.02
C THR A 32 5.29 7.23 -11.70
N ALA A 33 5.00 6.71 -10.51
CA ALA A 33 3.64 6.34 -10.09
C ALA A 33 2.70 7.55 -9.98
N ARG A 34 3.22 8.71 -9.55
CA ARG A 34 2.45 9.95 -9.54
C ARG A 34 2.15 10.43 -10.96
N LEU A 35 3.14 10.34 -11.86
CA LEU A 35 2.98 10.65 -13.27
C LEU A 35 1.95 9.72 -13.95
N THR A 36 1.94 8.42 -13.64
CA THR A 36 0.95 7.50 -14.20
C THR A 36 -0.46 7.78 -13.67
N ALA A 37 -0.61 8.12 -12.39
CA ALA A 37 -1.90 8.54 -11.84
C ALA A 37 -2.41 9.82 -12.54
N GLN A 38 -1.52 10.81 -12.72
CA GLN A 38 -1.85 12.05 -13.41
C GLN A 38 -2.23 11.80 -14.87
N GLN A 39 -1.50 10.94 -15.59
CA GLN A 39 -1.83 10.54 -16.97
C GLN A 39 -3.23 9.94 -17.09
N VAL A 40 -3.62 9.09 -16.13
CA VAL A 40 -4.98 8.53 -16.09
C VAL A 40 -6.00 9.65 -15.84
N HIS A 41 -5.75 10.57 -14.91
CA HIS A 41 -6.63 11.72 -14.68
C HIS A 41 -6.79 12.62 -15.91
N GLU A 42 -5.72 12.84 -16.68
CA GLU A 42 -5.77 13.63 -17.93
C GLU A 42 -6.69 12.97 -18.97
N VAL A 43 -6.58 11.65 -19.18
CA VAL A 43 -7.52 10.92 -20.06
C VAL A 43 -8.94 11.01 -19.50
N ALA A 44 -9.09 10.93 -18.18
CA ALA A 44 -10.39 10.92 -17.54
C ALA A 44 -11.09 12.30 -17.62
N ALA A 45 -10.34 13.40 -17.62
CA ALA A 45 -10.86 14.72 -17.93
C ALA A 45 -11.39 14.81 -19.38
N VAL A 46 -10.70 14.20 -20.34
CA VAL A 46 -11.19 14.09 -21.73
C VAL A 46 -12.46 13.23 -21.80
N ILE A 47 -12.56 12.16 -21.01
CA ILE A 47 -13.78 11.34 -20.94
C ILE A 47 -14.97 12.12 -20.39
N LEU A 48 -14.76 12.96 -19.37
CA LEU A 48 -15.83 13.71 -18.70
C LEU A 48 -16.27 14.98 -19.45
N HIS A 49 -15.33 15.68 -20.08
CA HIS A 49 -15.57 16.99 -20.69
C HIS A 49 -15.46 17.00 -22.21
N GLY A 50 -14.79 16.02 -22.80
CA GLY A 50 -14.59 15.91 -24.24
C GLY A 50 -15.66 15.08 -24.94
N ASN A 51 -15.47 14.91 -26.23
CA ASN A 51 -16.31 14.06 -27.07
C ASN A 51 -15.54 12.80 -27.54
N GLN A 52 -16.22 11.92 -28.27
CA GLN A 52 -15.62 10.67 -28.75
C GLN A 52 -14.46 10.91 -29.74
N ASP A 53 -14.45 12.03 -30.46
CA ASP A 53 -13.40 12.34 -31.43
C ASP A 53 -12.13 12.87 -30.75
N ASP A 54 -12.26 13.62 -29.65
CA ASP A 54 -11.13 14.00 -28.79
C ASP A 54 -10.42 12.77 -28.24
N LEU A 55 -11.19 11.75 -27.85
CA LEU A 55 -10.66 10.49 -27.34
C LEU A 55 -9.88 9.72 -28.43
N LYS A 56 -10.40 9.69 -29.67
CA LYS A 56 -9.71 9.09 -30.82
C LYS A 56 -8.45 9.88 -31.19
N ALA A 57 -8.49 11.21 -31.09
CA ALA A 57 -7.34 12.07 -31.33
C ALA A 57 -6.24 11.81 -30.30
N LEU A 58 -6.59 11.68 -29.02
CA LEU A 58 -5.65 11.35 -27.94
C LEU A 58 -5.01 9.97 -28.16
N ALA A 59 -5.79 8.98 -28.60
CA ALA A 59 -5.29 7.64 -28.90
C ALA A 59 -4.26 7.61 -30.04
N LYS A 60 -4.32 8.57 -30.98
CA LYS A 60 -3.42 8.66 -32.14
C LYS A 60 -2.31 9.71 -31.97
N ASN A 61 -2.27 10.41 -30.83
CA ASN A 61 -1.33 11.49 -30.61
C ASN A 61 0.08 10.94 -30.31
N PRO A 62 1.08 11.15 -31.19
CA PRO A 62 2.44 10.63 -30.98
C PRO A 62 3.18 11.30 -29.81
N LYS A 63 2.68 12.45 -29.32
CA LYS A 63 3.23 13.15 -28.15
C LYS A 63 2.60 12.68 -26.84
N ALA A 64 1.48 11.95 -26.90
CA ALA A 64 0.86 11.40 -25.70
C ALA A 64 1.70 10.23 -25.16
N THR A 65 1.63 10.01 -23.86
CA THR A 65 2.33 8.88 -23.25
C THR A 65 1.67 7.57 -23.66
N VAL A 66 2.43 6.48 -23.68
CA VAL A 66 1.92 5.15 -24.06
C VAL A 66 0.70 4.76 -23.22
N LEU A 67 0.70 5.09 -21.93
CA LEU A 67 -0.42 4.82 -21.03
C LEU A 67 -1.69 5.59 -21.44
N GLN A 68 -1.55 6.86 -21.83
CA GLN A 68 -2.68 7.66 -22.29
C GLN A 68 -3.26 7.11 -23.60
N MET A 69 -2.40 6.81 -24.57
CA MET A 69 -2.82 6.24 -25.86
C MET A 69 -3.53 4.89 -25.67
N TRP A 70 -2.97 4.03 -24.82
CA TRP A 70 -3.56 2.72 -24.52
C TRP A 70 -4.90 2.85 -23.81
N THR A 71 -5.00 3.72 -22.80
CA THR A 71 -6.24 3.94 -22.05
C THR A 71 -7.32 4.54 -22.96
N ALA A 72 -7.00 5.57 -23.75
CA ALA A 72 -7.94 6.17 -24.70
C ALA A 72 -8.43 5.15 -25.75
N SER A 73 -7.54 4.29 -26.26
CA SER A 73 -7.90 3.21 -27.19
C SER A 73 -8.82 2.17 -26.55
N LEU A 74 -8.55 1.77 -25.31
CA LEU A 74 -9.37 0.81 -24.57
C LEU A 74 -10.77 1.36 -24.34
N VAL A 75 -10.87 2.62 -23.91
CA VAL A 75 -12.16 3.30 -23.65
C VAL A 75 -12.96 3.47 -24.95
N THR A 76 -12.30 3.83 -26.05
CA THR A 76 -12.98 3.93 -27.36
C THR A 76 -13.61 2.58 -27.76
N LYS A 77 -12.87 1.47 -27.55
CA LYS A 77 -13.38 0.11 -27.82
C LYS A 77 -14.48 -0.31 -26.84
N SER A 78 -14.38 0.05 -25.56
CA SER A 78 -15.40 -0.30 -24.57
C SER A 78 -16.72 0.42 -24.82
N ILE A 79 -16.69 1.67 -25.30
CA ILE A 79 -17.88 2.42 -25.73
C ILE A 79 -18.57 1.69 -26.89
N GLN A 80 -17.82 1.25 -27.91
CA GLN A 80 -18.37 0.52 -29.06
C GLN A 80 -18.97 -0.83 -28.66
N LYS A 81 -18.34 -1.53 -27.70
CA LYS A 81 -18.78 -2.85 -27.23
C LYS A 81 -19.92 -2.77 -26.19
N GLY A 82 -20.08 -1.63 -25.52
CA GLY A 82 -21.02 -1.48 -24.41
C GLY A 82 -20.57 -2.21 -23.13
N ASP A 83 -19.27 -2.21 -22.83
CA ASP A 83 -18.74 -2.94 -21.67
C ASP A 83 -19.02 -2.19 -20.35
N SER A 84 -20.03 -2.66 -19.61
CA SER A 84 -20.48 -2.08 -18.34
C SER A 84 -19.46 -2.19 -17.22
N GLN A 85 -18.59 -3.20 -17.24
CA GLN A 85 -17.55 -3.38 -16.23
C GLN A 85 -16.46 -2.32 -16.39
N VAL A 86 -16.04 -2.07 -17.62
CA VAL A 86 -15.05 -1.01 -17.92
C VAL A 86 -15.61 0.35 -17.52
N TYR A 87 -16.88 0.63 -17.83
CA TYR A 87 -17.55 1.86 -17.41
C TYR A 87 -17.54 2.01 -15.88
N ARG A 88 -17.94 0.97 -15.14
CA ARG A 88 -17.94 0.98 -13.66
C ARG A 88 -16.55 1.27 -13.09
N VAL A 89 -15.53 0.55 -13.55
CA VAL A 89 -14.15 0.73 -13.05
C VAL A 89 -13.63 2.14 -13.32
N LEU A 90 -13.95 2.72 -14.48
CA LEU A 90 -13.59 4.11 -14.81
C LEU A 90 -14.28 5.10 -13.89
N MET A 91 -15.58 4.96 -13.67
CA MET A 91 -16.34 5.84 -12.78
C MET A 91 -15.86 5.76 -11.34
N GLU A 92 -15.56 4.55 -10.82
CA GLU A 92 -14.96 4.38 -9.48
C GLU A 92 -13.59 5.05 -9.36
N ARG A 93 -12.79 5.05 -10.44
CA ARG A 93 -11.47 5.71 -10.47
C ARG A 93 -11.58 7.23 -10.52
N LEU A 94 -12.61 7.74 -11.19
CA LEU A 94 -12.85 9.15 -11.44
C LEU A 94 -13.56 9.86 -10.28
N LEU A 95 -14.69 9.31 -9.88
CA LEU A 95 -15.60 9.89 -8.90
C LEU A 95 -15.38 9.31 -7.50
N GLY A 96 -14.54 8.28 -7.40
CA GLY A 96 -14.39 7.49 -6.19
C GLY A 96 -15.49 6.44 -6.08
N ARG A 97 -15.32 5.52 -5.12
CA ARG A 97 -16.41 4.61 -4.74
C ARG A 97 -17.43 5.36 -3.90
N PRO A 98 -18.73 5.03 -4.02
CA PRO A 98 -19.72 5.51 -3.07
C PRO A 98 -19.27 5.14 -1.65
N LYS A 99 -19.56 6.00 -0.66
CA LYS A 99 -19.19 5.76 0.73
C LYS A 99 -19.90 4.49 1.22
N GLU A 100 -19.15 3.41 1.37
CA GLU A 100 -19.62 2.17 1.97
C GLU A 100 -19.39 2.24 3.47
N SER A 101 -20.47 2.27 4.26
CA SER A 101 -20.40 2.09 5.72
C SER A 101 -20.37 0.59 6.01
N VAL A 102 -19.22 0.09 6.46
CA VAL A 102 -19.10 -1.31 6.92
C VAL A 102 -19.16 -1.31 8.43
N GLU A 103 -20.22 -1.91 8.99
CA GLU A 103 -20.28 -2.22 10.41
C GLU A 103 -19.50 -3.51 10.65
N LEU A 104 -18.39 -3.40 11.40
CA LEU A 104 -17.58 -4.54 11.79
C LEU A 104 -18.05 -5.02 13.16
N THR A 105 -18.70 -6.17 13.16
CA THR A 105 -19.16 -6.83 14.38
C THR A 105 -18.54 -8.22 14.48
N GLY A 106 -18.15 -8.63 15.69
CA GLY A 106 -17.67 -9.98 15.96
C GLY A 106 -18.81 -11.00 15.91
N ALA A 107 -18.47 -12.28 16.10
CA ALA A 107 -19.47 -13.35 16.18
C ALA A 107 -20.57 -12.99 17.20
N ASP A 108 -21.83 -13.18 16.82
CA ASP A 108 -23.02 -12.92 17.65
C ASP A 108 -23.20 -11.48 18.16
N GLY A 109 -22.69 -10.46 17.45
CA GLY A 109 -22.84 -9.08 17.93
C GLY A 109 -21.74 -8.63 18.90
N LYS A 110 -20.79 -9.51 19.22
CA LYS A 110 -19.75 -9.27 20.23
C LYS A 110 -18.62 -8.38 19.67
N PRO A 111 -17.79 -7.77 20.54
CA PRO A 111 -16.61 -7.04 20.10
C PRO A 111 -15.70 -7.92 19.22
N VAL A 112 -15.08 -7.32 18.21
CA VAL A 112 -14.08 -8.01 17.38
C VAL A 112 -12.90 -8.41 18.27
N SER A 113 -12.80 -9.70 18.59
CA SER A 113 -11.67 -10.25 19.33
C SER A 113 -10.49 -10.43 18.39
N PHE A 114 -9.44 -9.64 18.59
CA PHE A 114 -8.15 -9.91 17.98
C PHE A 114 -7.38 -10.80 18.93
N ASP A 115 -7.19 -12.07 18.57
CA ASP A 115 -6.11 -12.86 19.16
C ASP A 115 -4.81 -12.25 18.65
N VAL A 116 -4.33 -11.24 19.39
CA VAL A 116 -2.95 -10.81 19.28
C VAL A 116 -2.18 -12.04 19.71
N ALA A 117 -1.74 -12.83 18.74
CA ALA A 117 -0.62 -13.75 18.91
C ALA A 117 0.59 -12.87 19.24
N THR A 118 0.62 -12.30 20.46
CA THR A 118 1.85 -12.30 21.22
C THR A 118 2.29 -13.74 21.09
N ARG A 119 3.36 -13.98 20.34
CA ARG A 119 4.12 -15.21 20.50
C ARG A 119 4.46 -15.24 22.00
N ALA A 120 3.57 -15.80 22.81
CA ALA A 120 3.94 -16.44 24.03
C ALA A 120 4.95 -17.45 23.53
N ALA A 121 6.22 -17.14 23.76
CA ALA A 121 7.31 -18.00 23.39
C ALA A 121 6.89 -19.41 23.82
N SER A 122 6.92 -20.38 22.90
CA SER A 122 6.67 -21.76 23.29
C SER A 122 7.58 -22.12 24.46
N ASP A 123 7.17 -23.06 25.30
CA ASP A 123 7.95 -23.43 26.48
C ASP A 123 9.42 -23.75 26.13
N ASP A 124 9.65 -24.26 24.92
CA ASP A 124 10.98 -24.46 24.32
C ASP A 124 11.76 -23.16 24.06
N GLU A 125 11.12 -22.13 23.52
CA GLU A 125 11.74 -20.81 23.31
C GLU A 125 12.04 -20.11 24.64
N LEU A 126 11.24 -20.36 25.69
CA LEU A 126 11.49 -19.85 27.05
C LEU A 126 12.68 -20.57 27.70
N LEU A 127 12.77 -21.90 27.57
CA LEU A 127 13.90 -22.69 28.05
C LEU A 127 15.21 -22.30 27.38
N ALA A 128 15.21 -22.13 26.05
CA ALA A 128 16.38 -21.69 25.31
C ALA A 128 16.86 -20.30 25.76
N ARG A 129 15.94 -19.37 26.03
CA ARG A 129 16.28 -18.05 26.59
C ARG A 129 16.80 -18.14 28.02
N ALA A 130 16.24 -19.00 28.85
CA ALA A 130 16.73 -19.21 30.21
C ALA A 130 18.17 -19.73 30.21
N GLN A 131 18.49 -20.69 29.35
CA GLN A 131 19.86 -21.23 29.22
C GLN A 131 20.86 -20.17 28.78
N VAL A 132 20.50 -19.32 27.81
CA VAL A 132 21.37 -18.21 27.37
C VAL A 132 21.59 -17.20 28.50
N LEU A 133 20.57 -16.89 29.31
CA LEU A 133 20.71 -15.99 30.46
C LEU A 133 21.55 -16.60 31.58
N PHE A 134 21.45 -17.92 31.82
CA PHE A 134 22.30 -18.62 32.79
C PHE A 134 23.77 -18.64 32.35
N ALA A 135 24.04 -18.91 31.07
CA ALA A 135 25.40 -18.85 30.52
C ALA A 135 25.98 -17.43 30.64
N GLN A 136 25.20 -16.40 30.32
CA GLN A 136 25.62 -15.01 30.48
C GLN A 136 25.87 -14.61 31.94
N ARG A 137 25.13 -15.17 32.91
CA ARG A 137 25.39 -14.96 34.33
C ARG A 137 26.69 -15.62 34.79
N GLN A 138 26.98 -16.83 34.32
CA GLN A 138 28.24 -17.52 34.63
C GLN A 138 29.45 -16.83 34.00
N GLU A 139 29.30 -16.27 32.79
CA GLU A 139 30.33 -15.45 32.15
C GLU A 139 30.51 -14.07 32.81
N ALA A 140 29.46 -13.53 33.43
CA ALA A 140 29.51 -12.26 34.15
C ALA A 140 30.10 -12.34 35.58
N GLY A 141 30.32 -13.55 36.10
CA GLY A 141 31.07 -13.76 37.35
C GLY A 141 30.45 -13.14 38.60
N ASP A 142 29.12 -13.19 38.74
CA ASP A 142 28.44 -12.88 40.00
C ASP A 142 28.06 -14.19 40.72
N ASP A 143 28.81 -14.52 41.77
CA ASP A 143 28.39 -15.42 42.87
C ASP A 143 27.54 -14.64 43.89
#